data_AF-A0A921FHB8-F1
#
_entry.id   AF-A0A921FHB8-F1
#
_cell.length_a   1.000
_cell.length_b   1.000
_cell.length_c   1.000
_cell.angle_alpha   90.00
_cell.angle_beta   90.00
_cell.angle_gamma   90.00
#
_symmetry.space_group_name_H-M   'P 1'
#
loop_
_entity.id
_entity.type
_entity.pdbx_description
1 polymer ?
#
loop_
_entity_poly.entity_id
_entity_poly.type
_entity_poly.pdbx_seq_one_letter_code
_entity_poly.pdbx_strand_id
1 'polypeptide(L)'
;MQQISSVNNATIKKLAKLKQKKYRDDEGLYLIEGFHLFEEALKAGKKYQYVLGTEEALDQADSEYEVDLSGKNVVLINKAIARHLSSTKNSQEIFMVLKIDQPKEFPF
;
A
#
# COMPACT_ATOMS: atom_id res chain seq x y z
N MET A 1 7.18 -13.21 -2.37
CA MET A 1 6.10 -12.67 -1.51
C MET A 1 6.25 -13.09 -0.06
N GLN A 2 5.99 -12.18 0.88
CA GLN A 2 5.95 -12.43 2.33
C GLN A 2 4.49 -12.57 2.78
N GLN A 3 4.18 -13.44 3.74
CA GLN A 3 2.82 -13.58 4.27
C GLN A 3 2.72 -13.04 5.70
N ILE A 4 1.71 -12.21 5.98
CA ILE A 4 1.43 -11.67 7.32
C ILE A 4 -0.05 -11.92 7.64
N SER A 5 -0.32 -12.59 8.75
CA SER A 5 -1.68 -12.93 9.21
C SER A 5 -2.09 -12.22 10.51
N SER A 6 -1.15 -11.60 11.23
CA SER A 6 -1.44 -10.93 12.49
C SER A 6 -1.55 -9.41 12.32
N VAL A 7 -2.69 -8.84 12.74
CA VAL A 7 -2.89 -7.39 12.87
C VAL A 7 -1.89 -6.76 13.84
N ASN A 8 -1.32 -7.55 14.75
CA ASN A 8 -0.35 -7.09 15.72
C ASN A 8 1.09 -7.04 15.19
N ASN A 9 1.33 -7.48 13.96
CA ASN A 9 2.63 -7.44 13.33
C ASN A 9 3.18 -6.00 13.27
N ALA A 10 4.47 -5.83 13.55
CA ALA A 10 5.11 -4.52 13.63
C ALA A 10 4.98 -3.72 12.32
N THR A 11 5.14 -4.38 11.16
CA THR A 11 4.97 -3.76 9.84
C THR A 11 3.55 -3.25 9.67
N ILE A 12 2.54 -4.08 9.95
CA ILE A 12 1.13 -3.69 9.82
C ILE A 12 0.78 -2.50 10.73
N LYS A 13 1.25 -2.51 11.98
CA LYS A 13 1.09 -1.37 12.89
C LYS A 13 1.75 -0.10 12.36
N LYS A 14 2.92 -0.20 11.72
CA LYS A 14 3.61 0.94 11.12
C LYS A 14 2.84 1.49 9.93
N LEU A 15 2.35 0.62 9.04
CA LEU A 15 1.54 1.02 7.89
C LEU A 15 0.21 1.67 8.30
N ALA A 16 -0.47 1.13 9.32
CA ALA A 16 -1.70 1.71 9.84
C ALA A 16 -1.50 3.16 10.36
N LYS A 17 -0.31 3.48 10.88
CA LYS A 17 0.03 4.84 11.34
C LYS A 17 0.13 5.86 10.21
N LEU A 18 0.42 5.44 8.97
CA LEU A 18 0.49 6.34 7.79
C LEU A 18 -0.85 7.03 7.47
N LYS A 19 -1.95 6.61 8.10
CA LYS A 19 -3.24 7.34 8.08
C LYS A 19 -3.14 8.73 8.71
N GLN A 20 -2.24 8.93 9.67
CA GLN A 20 -2.07 10.23 10.33
C GLN A 20 -0.95 11.03 9.66
N LYS A 21 -1.20 12.33 9.44
CA LYS A 21 -0.27 13.24 8.77
C LYS A 21 1.13 13.22 9.40
N LYS A 22 1.21 13.27 10.74
CA LYS A 22 2.48 13.23 11.49
C LYS A 22 3.40 12.10 11.05
N TYR A 23 2.88 10.88 10.89
CA TYR A 23 3.70 9.73 10.51
C TYR A 23 4.05 9.72 9.02
N ARG A 24 3.22 10.33 8.17
CA ARG A 24 3.55 10.53 6.76
C ARG A 24 4.71 11.50 6.59
N ASP A 25 4.69 12.60 7.33
CA ASP A 25 5.77 13.60 7.30
C ASP A 25 7.08 13.03 7.84
N ASP A 26 7.02 12.24 8.92
CA ASP A 26 8.19 11.63 9.57
C ASP A 26 8.84 10.53 8.71
N GLU A 27 8.02 9.62 8.15
CA GLU A 27 8.53 8.50 7.35
C GLU A 27 8.76 8.87 5.88
N GLY A 28 8.16 9.97 5.39
CA GLY A 28 8.15 10.32 3.97
C GLY A 28 7.36 9.32 3.12
N LEU A 29 6.41 8.61 3.72
CA LEU A 29 5.62 7.55 3.09
C LEU A 29 4.13 7.81 3.21
N TYR A 30 3.36 7.32 2.27
CA TYR A 30 1.91 7.31 2.33
C TYR A 30 1.33 5.98 1.82
N LEU A 31 0.18 5.62 2.37
CA LEU A 31 -0.57 4.42 1.99
C LEU A 31 -1.73 4.84 1.08
N ILE A 32 -1.81 4.24 -0.09
CA ILE A 32 -2.99 4.30 -0.97
C ILE A 32 -3.75 2.98 -0.89
N GLU A 33 -5.04 3.05 -1.20
CA GLU A 33 -5.98 1.93 -1.16
C GLU A 33 -6.80 1.89 -2.46
N GLY A 34 -7.04 0.69 -2.98
CA GLY A 34 -7.90 0.45 -4.13
C GLY A 34 -7.19 0.45 -5.48
N PHE A 35 -7.79 -0.26 -6.44
CA PHE A 35 -7.23 -0.50 -7.77
C PHE A 35 -7.09 0.77 -8.60
N HIS A 36 -8.01 1.71 -8.45
CA HIS A 36 -7.92 2.98 -9.18
C HIS A 36 -6.65 3.75 -8.82
N LEU A 37 -6.35 3.92 -7.52
CA LEU A 37 -5.13 4.60 -7.09
C LEU A 37 -3.87 3.78 -7.39
N PHE A 38 -3.97 2.46 -7.32
CA PHE A 38 -2.89 1.54 -7.67
C PHE A 38 -2.48 1.71 -9.14
N GLU A 39 -3.46 1.68 -10.06
CA GLU A 39 -3.27 1.88 -11.49
C GLU A 39 -2.66 3.25 -11.80
N GLU A 40 -3.18 4.31 -11.20
CA GLU A 40 -2.65 5.67 -11.37
C GLU A 40 -1.18 5.77 -10.91
N ALA A 41 -0.82 5.12 -9.78
CA ALA A 41 0.55 5.10 -9.29
C ALA A 41 1.50 4.36 -10.24
N LEU A 42 1.06 3.25 -10.83
CA LEU A 42 1.82 2.49 -11.82
C LEU A 42 2.01 3.30 -13.12
N LYS A 43 0.93 3.88 -13.65
CA LYS A 43 0.97 4.74 -14.84
C LYS A 43 1.89 5.95 -14.66
N ALA A 44 1.92 6.51 -13.46
CA ALA A 44 2.81 7.61 -13.10
C ALA A 44 4.26 7.18 -12.85
N GLY A 45 4.60 5.89 -12.99
CA GLY A 45 5.94 5.35 -12.77
C GLY A 45 6.44 5.52 -11.33
N LYS A 46 5.53 5.62 -10.36
CA LYS A 46 5.90 5.85 -8.96
C LYS A 46 6.58 4.61 -8.40
N LYS A 47 7.74 4.83 -7.75
CA LYS A 47 8.42 3.77 -7.02
C LYS A 47 7.64 3.46 -5.74
N TYR A 48 7.19 2.22 -5.62
CA TYR A 48 6.52 1.71 -4.42
C TYR A 48 7.50 0.97 -3.51
N GLN A 49 7.24 1.02 -2.21
CA GLN A 49 8.01 0.29 -1.21
C GLN A 49 7.36 -1.05 -0.87
N TYR A 50 6.03 -1.08 -0.79
CA TYR A 50 5.27 -2.31 -0.55
C TYR A 50 3.98 -2.31 -1.35
N VAL A 51 3.59 -3.50 -1.79
CA VAL A 51 2.22 -3.82 -2.21
C VAL A 51 1.67 -4.81 -1.20
N LEU A 52 0.47 -4.56 -0.68
CA LEU A 52 -0.20 -5.45 0.25
C LEU A 52 -1.58 -5.77 -0.28
N GLY A 53 -1.93 -7.05 -0.31
CA GLY A 53 -3.26 -7.45 -0.73
C GLY A 53 -3.66 -8.81 -0.18
N THR A 54 -4.96 -9.08 -0.20
CA THR A 54 -5.46 -10.45 -0.08
C THR A 54 -5.08 -11.25 -1.32
N GLU A 55 -5.18 -12.58 -1.23
CA GLU A 55 -4.88 -13.45 -2.38
C GLU A 55 -5.69 -13.06 -3.61
N GLU A 56 -7.01 -12.87 -3.43
CA GLU A 56 -7.95 -12.44 -4.47
C GLU A 56 -7.52 -11.11 -5.11
N ALA A 57 -7.12 -10.12 -4.28
CA ALA A 57 -6.75 -8.79 -4.78
C ALA A 57 -5.38 -8.78 -5.48
N LEU A 58 -4.43 -9.60 -5.03
CA LEU A 58 -3.11 -9.71 -5.67
C LEU A 58 -3.17 -10.47 -6.99
N ASP A 59 -4.00 -11.51 -7.08
CA ASP A 59 -4.23 -12.27 -8.32
C ASP A 59 -4.88 -11.38 -9.40
N GLN A 60 -5.88 -10.60 -8.99
CA GLN A 60 -6.48 -9.57 -9.86
C GLN A 60 -5.44 -8.52 -10.29
N ALA A 61 -4.59 -8.08 -9.36
CA ALA A 61 -3.55 -7.10 -9.66
C ALA A 61 -2.52 -7.62 -10.68
N ASP A 62 -2.09 -8.87 -10.53
CA ASP A 62 -1.14 -9.56 -11.42
C ASP A 62 -1.73 -9.71 -12.83
N SER A 63 -2.99 -10.14 -12.91
CA SER A 63 -3.68 -10.41 -14.18
C SER A 63 -4.07 -9.15 -14.96
N GLU A 64 -4.57 -8.10 -14.29
CA GLU A 64 -5.11 -6.92 -14.97
C GLU A 64 -4.09 -5.82 -15.23
N TYR A 65 -3.01 -5.74 -14.43
CA TYR A 65 -2.09 -4.61 -14.46
C TYR A 65 -0.65 -4.98 -14.85
N GLU A 66 -0.40 -6.25 -15.21
CA GLU A 66 0.91 -6.79 -15.66
C GLU A 66 2.08 -6.33 -14.77
N VAL A 67 1.84 -6.26 -13.46
CA VAL A 67 2.85 -5.85 -12.49
C VAL A 67 3.64 -7.05 -12.00
N ASP A 68 4.96 -6.94 -11.98
CA ASP A 68 5.80 -7.95 -11.35
C ASP A 68 5.59 -7.94 -9.82
N LEU A 69 4.66 -8.76 -9.35
CA LEU A 69 4.35 -8.96 -7.93
C LEU A 69 5.20 -10.07 -7.30
N SER A 70 6.22 -10.55 -8.02
CA SER A 70 7.14 -11.61 -7.57
C SER A 70 8.19 -11.12 -6.56
N GLY A 71 8.31 -9.81 -6.36
CA GLY A 71 9.31 -9.19 -5.49
C GLY A 71 9.15 -9.47 -3.99
N LYS A 72 10.22 -9.19 -3.24
CA LYS A 72 10.21 -9.19 -1.75
C LYS A 72 9.29 -8.12 -1.15
N ASN A 73 8.84 -7.18 -1.97
CA ASN A 73 8.05 -6.03 -1.57
C ASN A 73 6.54 -6.31 -1.60
N VAL A 74 6.13 -7.52 -2.02
CA VAL A 74 4.73 -7.95 -2.01
C VAL A 74 4.41 -8.74 -0.75
N VAL A 75 3.35 -8.30 -0.07
CA VAL A 75 2.92 -8.84 1.21
C VAL A 75 1.49 -9.36 1.09
N LEU A 76 1.35 -10.69 1.19
CA LEU A 76 0.05 -11.34 1.31
C LEU A 76 -0.51 -11.11 2.71
N ILE A 77 -1.70 -10.51 2.79
CA ILE A 77 -2.41 -10.21 4.04
C ILE A 77 -3.77 -10.91 4.09
N ASN A 78 -4.29 -11.13 5.30
CA ASN A 78 -5.65 -11.64 5.47
C ASN A 78 -6.69 -10.51 5.55
N LYS A 79 -7.97 -10.87 5.45
CA LYS A 79 -9.10 -9.93 5.52
C LYS A 79 -9.15 -9.12 6.81
N ALA A 80 -8.65 -9.66 7.93
CA ALA A 80 -8.58 -8.93 9.20
C ALA A 80 -7.61 -7.75 9.13
N ILE A 81 -6.43 -7.95 8.53
CA ILE A 81 -5.46 -6.87 8.27
C ILE A 81 -5.99 -5.90 7.22
N ALA A 82 -6.59 -6.39 6.13
CA ALA A 82 -7.17 -5.52 5.10
C ALA A 82 -8.21 -4.57 5.70
N ARG A 83 -9.12 -5.06 6.55
CA ARG A 83 -10.08 -4.22 7.30
C ARG A 83 -9.42 -3.24 8.25
N HIS A 84 -8.31 -3.61 8.87
CA HIS A 84 -7.58 -2.73 9.77
C HIS A 84 -6.89 -1.57 9.03
N LEU A 85 -6.33 -1.86 7.86
CA LEU A 85 -5.67 -0.88 6.99
C LEU A 85 -6.65 -0.03 6.19
N SER A 86 -7.81 -0.59 5.84
CA SER A 86 -8.85 0.11 5.08
C SER A 86 -9.35 1.37 5.79
N SER A 87 -9.66 2.40 5.00
CA SER A 87 -10.42 3.58 5.46
C SER A 87 -11.85 3.62 4.91
N THR A 88 -12.25 2.61 4.12
CA THR A 88 -13.56 2.51 3.47
C THR A 88 -14.29 1.22 3.85
N LYS A 89 -15.63 1.26 3.78
CA LYS A 89 -16.48 0.07 3.98
C LYS A 89 -16.40 -0.91 2.81
N ASN A 90 -16.11 -0.43 1.59
CA ASN A 90 -15.98 -1.24 0.39
C ASN A 90 -14.51 -1.27 -0.06
N SER A 91 -13.67 -1.87 0.79
CA SER A 91 -12.25 -2.03 0.49
C SER A 91 -12.09 -3.06 -0.62
N GLN A 92 -11.32 -2.71 -1.64
CA GLN A 92 -10.88 -3.67 -2.66
C GLN A 92 -9.72 -4.53 -2.17
N GLU A 93 -9.37 -4.42 -0.87
CA GLU A 93 -8.37 -5.23 -0.17
C GLU A 93 -6.95 -5.17 -0.76
N ILE A 94 -6.68 -4.20 -1.65
CA ILE A 94 -5.37 -3.88 -2.22
C ILE A 94 -4.87 -2.53 -1.69
N PHE A 95 -3.59 -2.49 -1.31
CA PHE A 95 -2.91 -1.34 -0.77
C PHE A 95 -1.51 -1.20 -1.36
N MET A 96 -1.03 0.02 -1.49
CA MET A 96 0.32 0.31 -1.94
C MET A 96 0.96 1.41 -1.09
N VAL A 97 2.23 1.23 -0.74
CA VAL A 97 3.01 2.18 0.05
C VAL A 97 3.96 2.91 -0.89
N LEU A 98 3.81 4.22 -0.96
CA LEU A 98 4.52 5.11 -1.88
C LEU A 98 5.35 6.13 -1.12
N LYS A 99 6.42 6.63 -1.74
CA LYS A 99 7.23 7.74 -1.22
C LYS A 99 6.59 9.07 -1.56
N ILE A 100 6.56 9.99 -0.59
CA ILE A 100 6.15 11.37 -0.81
C ILE A 100 7.26 12.06 -1.60
N ASP A 101 6.97 12.30 -2.87
CA ASP A 101 7.81 13.09 -3.77
C ASP A 101 7.24 14.51 -3.80
N GLN A 102 7.51 15.28 -2.75
CA GLN A 102 7.24 16.71 -2.74
C GLN A 102 8.54 17.47 -2.43
N PRO A 103 8.85 18.54 -3.18
CA PRO A 103 9.92 19.44 -2.77
C PRO A 103 9.54 20.07 -1.43
N LYS A 104 10.40 19.93 -0.42
CA LYS A 104 10.19 20.49 0.93
C LYS A 104 10.17 22.02 0.93
N GLU A 105 10.65 22.64 -0.15
CA GLU A 105 10.74 24.08 -0.31
C GLU A 105 10.16 24.45 -1.68
N PHE A 106 9.12 25.28 -1.68
CA PHE A 106 8.67 25.97 -2.88
C PHE A 106 9.40 27.31 -2.91
N PRO A 107 10.33 27.55 -3.86
CA PRO A 107 10.89 28.87 -4.03
C PRO A 107 9.76 29.80 -4.49
N PHE A 108 9.46 30.81 -3.67
CA PHE A 108 8.62 31.94 -4.04
C PHE A 108 9.46 33.04 -4.70
#